data_AF-A0A536X0B2-F1
#
_entry.id   AF-A0A536X0B2-F1
#
_cell.length_a   1.000
_cell.length_b   1.000
_cell.length_c   1.000
_cell.angle_alpha   90.00
_cell.angle_beta   90.00
_cell.angle_gamma   90.00
#
_symmetry.space_group_name_H-M   'P 1'
#
loop_
_entity.id
_entity.type
_entity.pdbx_description
1 polymer ?
#
loop_
_entity_poly.entity_id
_entity_poly.type
_entity_poly.pdbx_seq_one_letter_code
_entity_poly.pdbx_strand_id
1 'polypeptide(L)'
;MQIILISDRLAKARSVTLSAVHLVASATALLLVVLAATAAVYWLTLRYAAEVPLPALQRLVLAAHETEAERNRAFVQQNLNAMAVKLGEMQAQLTRLDALGERLASLAGVRDVRLSEAPGIGGAAPTLMPPQNLSLGDFSQKLLELSRQLENRNDMLGVLESQLFEQAVK
;
A
#
# COMPACT_ATOMS: atom_id res chain seq x y z
N MET A 1 -3.06 -14.83 71.65
CA MET A 1 -3.77 -14.23 72.80
C MET A 1 -5.15 -14.87 72.89
N GLN A 2 -5.63 -15.21 74.10
CA GLN A 2 -6.93 -15.84 74.32
C GLN A 2 -7.94 -14.76 74.72
N ILE A 3 -8.97 -14.55 73.92
CA ILE A 3 -10.12 -13.68 74.24
C ILE A 3 -11.34 -14.60 74.32
N ILE A 4 -11.97 -14.63 75.49
CA ILE A 4 -13.18 -15.41 75.78
C ILE A 4 -14.39 -14.51 75.47
N LEU A 5 -15.08 -14.78 74.36
CA LEU A 5 -16.36 -14.14 74.04
C LEU A 5 -17.50 -14.97 74.64
N ILE A 6 -18.17 -14.43 75.65
CA ILE A 6 -19.44 -14.94 76.16
C ILE A 6 -20.55 -14.24 75.36
N SER A 7 -21.36 -15.01 74.64
CA SER A 7 -22.61 -14.54 74.06
C SER A 7 -23.79 -15.22 74.76
N ASP A 8 -24.76 -14.43 75.22
CA ASP A 8 -25.89 -14.78 76.09
C ASP A 8 -26.92 -15.76 75.49
N ARG A 9 -26.63 -16.37 74.32
CA ARG A 9 -27.63 -17.18 73.59
C ARG A 9 -27.12 -18.47 72.95
N LEU A 10 -25.87 -18.86 73.20
CA LEU A 10 -25.31 -20.10 72.66
C LEU A 10 -24.71 -20.93 73.80
N ALA A 11 -25.45 -21.96 74.22
CA ALA A 11 -25.15 -22.85 75.35
C ALA A 11 -23.89 -23.74 75.19
N LYS A 12 -22.96 -23.40 74.30
CA LYS A 12 -21.71 -24.16 74.10
C LYS A 12 -20.59 -23.26 73.60
N ALA A 13 -19.66 -22.92 74.49
CA ALA A 13 -18.46 -22.16 74.17
C ALA A 13 -17.55 -23.01 73.25
N ARG A 14 -17.59 -22.75 71.93
CA ARG A 14 -16.55 -23.21 71.01
C ARG A 14 -15.44 -22.15 70.98
N SER A 15 -14.31 -22.47 71.58
CA SER A 15 -13.11 -21.65 71.51
C SER A 15 -12.51 -21.73 70.10
N VAL A 16 -12.86 -20.76 69.24
CA VAL A 16 -12.14 -20.56 67.99
C VAL A 16 -10.84 -19.86 68.35
N THR A 17 -9.74 -20.60 68.35
CA THR A 17 -8.41 -20.02 68.54
C THR A 17 -8.08 -19.18 67.31
N LEU A 18 -8.29 -17.86 67.40
CA LEU A 18 -7.78 -16.89 66.43
C LEU A 18 -6.23 -16.88 66.52
N SER A 19 -5.61 -17.93 65.99
CA SER A 19 -4.17 -17.94 65.75
C SER A 19 -3.87 -17.06 64.54
N ALA A 20 -2.68 -16.46 64.48
CA ALA A 20 -2.25 -15.63 63.36
C ALA A 20 -2.45 -16.31 61.98
N VAL A 21 -2.49 -17.65 61.96
CA VAL A 21 -2.77 -18.46 60.77
C VAL A 21 -4.18 -18.22 60.21
N HIS A 22 -5.21 -18.09 61.06
CA HIS A 22 -6.57 -17.81 60.58
C HIS A 22 -6.71 -16.39 60.02
N LEU A 23 -5.96 -15.44 60.58
CA LEU A 23 -5.93 -14.05 60.14
C LEU A 23 -5.17 -13.91 58.81
N VAL A 24 -4.04 -14.61 58.66
CA VAL A 24 -3.31 -14.70 57.39
C VAL A 24 -4.15 -15.45 56.35
N ALA A 25 -4.79 -16.57 56.72
CA ALA A 25 -5.63 -17.32 55.80
C ALA A 25 -6.84 -16.53 55.31
N SER A 26 -7.51 -15.78 56.19
CA SER A 26 -8.64 -14.92 55.78
C SER A 26 -8.18 -13.74 54.93
N ALA A 27 -7.03 -13.13 55.23
CA ALA A 27 -6.43 -12.08 54.41
C ALA A 27 -6.07 -12.58 53.00
N THR A 28 -5.42 -13.75 52.91
CA THR A 28 -5.07 -14.37 51.62
C THR A 28 -6.32 -14.74 50.82
N ALA A 29 -7.34 -15.32 51.48
CA ALA A 29 -8.61 -15.63 50.83
C ALA A 29 -9.30 -14.36 50.28
N LEU A 30 -9.33 -13.28 51.06
CA LEU A 30 -9.90 -12.01 50.64
C LEU A 30 -9.14 -11.41 49.45
N LEU A 31 -7.80 -11.48 49.47
CA LEU A 31 -6.97 -11.02 48.34
C LEU A 31 -7.24 -11.84 47.07
N LEU A 32 -7.35 -13.16 47.18
CA LEU A 32 -7.70 -14.03 46.04
C LEU A 32 -9.09 -13.70 45.49
N VAL A 33 -10.07 -13.41 46.34
CA VAL A 33 -11.41 -13.00 45.91
C VAL A 33 -11.37 -11.68 45.14
N VAL A 34 -10.60 -10.70 45.63
CA VAL A 34 -10.44 -9.40 44.93
C VAL A 34 -9.77 -9.58 43.56
N LEU A 35 -8.71 -10.39 43.48
CA LEU A 35 -8.06 -10.70 42.21
C LEU A 35 -8.99 -11.44 41.26
N ALA A 36 -9.73 -12.44 41.74
CA ALA A 36 -10.68 -13.20 40.94
C ALA A 36 -11.83 -12.31 40.45
N ALA A 37 -12.36 -11.42 41.29
CA ALA A 37 -13.38 -10.46 40.90
C ALA A 37 -12.86 -9.48 39.84
N THR A 38 -11.62 -9.00 39.98
CA THR A 38 -10.98 -8.11 39.01
C THR A 38 -10.78 -8.82 37.67
N ALA A 39 -10.27 -10.06 37.69
CA ALA A 39 -10.11 -10.87 36.50
C ALA A 39 -11.45 -11.24 35.85
N ALA A 40 -12.49 -11.52 36.65
CA ALA A 40 -13.84 -11.80 36.16
C ALA A 40 -14.47 -10.57 35.51
N VAL A 41 -14.34 -9.39 36.13
CA VAL A 41 -14.77 -8.12 35.52
C VAL A 41 -14.00 -7.88 34.24
N TYR A 42 -12.68 -8.02 34.22
CA TYR A 42 -11.88 -7.86 33.01
C TYR A 42 -12.29 -8.84 31.92
N TRP A 43 -12.45 -10.12 32.23
CA TRP A 43 -12.87 -11.16 31.30
C TRP A 43 -14.29 -10.92 30.77
N LEU A 44 -15.22 -10.52 31.64
CA LEU A 44 -16.58 -10.14 31.28
C LEU A 44 -16.55 -8.90 30.40
N THR A 45 -15.69 -7.92 30.69
CA THR A 45 -15.51 -6.71 29.88
C THR A 45 -14.94 -7.06 28.52
N LEU A 46 -13.95 -7.96 28.39
CA LEU A 46 -13.48 -8.39 27.07
C LEU A 46 -14.55 -9.18 26.29
N ARG A 47 -15.34 -10.01 26.97
CA ARG A 47 -16.45 -10.75 26.35
C ARG A 47 -17.59 -9.83 25.90
N TYR A 48 -17.98 -8.85 26.72
CA TYR A 48 -19.09 -7.93 26.46
C TYR A 48 -18.69 -6.67 25.66
N ALA A 49 -17.48 -6.14 25.82
CA ALA A 49 -16.97 -5.03 25.01
C ALA A 49 -16.63 -5.47 23.58
N ALA A 50 -16.52 -6.77 23.32
CA ALA A 50 -16.55 -7.30 21.96
C ALA A 50 -17.95 -7.22 21.31
N GLU A 51 -19.02 -7.10 22.10
CA GLU A 51 -20.42 -7.05 21.65
C GLU A 51 -21.04 -5.65 21.71
N VAL A 52 -20.41 -4.68 22.38
CA VAL A 52 -20.74 -3.25 22.28
C VAL A 52 -19.65 -2.53 21.49
N PRO A 53 -19.63 -2.64 20.14
CA PRO A 53 -18.79 -1.76 19.35
C PRO A 53 -19.28 -0.34 19.61
N LEU A 54 -18.50 0.48 20.31
CA LEU A 54 -18.77 1.92 20.43
C LEU A 54 -18.74 2.50 19.00
N PRO A 55 -19.90 2.72 18.35
CA PRO A 55 -19.94 2.99 16.91
C PRO A 55 -19.27 4.33 16.58
N ALA A 56 -19.16 5.21 17.58
CA ALA A 56 -18.51 6.50 17.47
C ALA A 56 -16.98 6.39 17.27
N LEU A 57 -16.30 5.48 17.98
CA LEU A 57 -14.84 5.33 17.90
C LEU A 57 -14.42 4.67 16.60
N GLN A 58 -15.13 3.63 16.16
CA GLN A 58 -14.89 3.02 14.85
C GLN A 58 -15.18 3.99 13.70
N ARG A 59 -16.24 4.81 13.77
CA ARG A 59 -16.53 5.81 12.73
C ARG A 59 -15.48 6.92 12.66
N LEU A 60 -14.95 7.38 13.79
CA LEU A 60 -13.88 8.38 13.82
C LEU A 60 -12.56 7.83 13.24
N VAL A 61 -12.20 6.59 13.58
CA VAL A 61 -10.99 5.94 13.04
C VAL A 61 -11.15 5.63 11.55
N LEU A 62 -12.31 5.10 11.12
CA LEU A 62 -12.59 4.83 9.71
C LEU A 62 -12.64 6.13 8.88
N ALA A 63 -13.28 7.19 9.37
CA ALA A 63 -13.32 8.48 8.68
C ALA A 63 -11.93 9.11 8.56
N ALA A 64 -11.10 9.00 9.60
CA ALA A 64 -9.71 9.45 9.53
C ALA A 64 -8.93 8.68 8.43
N HIS A 65 -9.05 7.35 8.39
CA HIS A 65 -8.40 6.54 7.35
C HIS A 65 -8.92 6.82 5.94
N GLU A 66 -10.22 7.07 5.78
CA GLU A 66 -10.82 7.38 4.49
C GLU A 66 -10.30 8.71 3.93
N THR A 67 -10.18 9.73 4.79
CA THR A 67 -9.63 11.04 4.38
C THR A 67 -8.15 10.99 3.98
N GLU A 68 -7.33 10.18 4.66
CA GLU A 68 -5.93 9.98 4.29
C GLU A 68 -5.79 9.20 2.98
N ALA A 69 -6.62 8.17 2.78
CA ALA A 69 -6.64 7.40 1.54
C ALA A 69 -7.06 8.26 0.34
N GLU A 70 -8.05 9.13 0.49
CA GLU A 70 -8.45 10.07 -0.56
C GLU A 70 -7.36 11.08 -0.91
N ARG A 71 -6.69 11.65 0.09
CA ARG A 71 -5.56 12.57 -0.13
C ARG A 71 -4.41 11.90 -0.87
N ASN A 72 -4.06 10.67 -0.49
CA ASN A 72 -3.04 9.89 -1.19
C ASN A 72 -3.44 9.59 -2.64
N ARG A 73 -4.71 9.21 -2.88
CA ARG A 73 -5.22 8.99 -4.25
C ARG A 73 -5.15 10.26 -5.10
N ALA A 74 -5.56 11.41 -4.55
CA ALA A 74 -5.52 12.69 -5.25
C ALA A 74 -4.08 13.10 -5.60
N PHE A 75 -3.13 12.92 -4.68
CA PHE A 75 -1.71 13.21 -4.92
C PHE A 75 -1.12 12.32 -6.02
N VAL A 76 -1.43 11.02 -6.01
CA VAL A 76 -0.97 10.10 -7.07
C VAL A 76 -1.58 10.49 -8.43
N GLN A 77 -2.87 10.82 -8.48
CA GLN A 77 -3.53 11.27 -9.72
C GLN A 77 -2.91 12.56 -10.28
N GLN A 78 -2.59 13.53 -9.42
CA GLN A 78 -1.93 14.76 -9.84
C GLN A 78 -0.55 14.50 -10.47
N ASN A 79 0.25 13.63 -9.87
CA ASN A 79 1.56 13.26 -10.42
C ASN A 79 1.43 12.49 -11.74
N LEU A 80 0.47 11.56 -11.85
CA LEU A 80 0.19 10.85 -13.10
C LEU A 80 -0.22 11.82 -14.21
N ASN A 81 -1.05 12.82 -13.91
CA ASN A 81 -1.47 13.83 -14.88
C ASN A 81 -0.28 14.68 -15.38
N ALA A 82 0.61 15.09 -14.47
CA ALA A 82 1.83 15.81 -14.84
C ALA A 82 2.74 14.98 -15.76
N MET A 83 2.88 13.68 -15.48
CA MET A 83 3.65 12.77 -16.32
C MET A 83 2.98 12.54 -17.69
N ALA A 84 1.65 12.48 -17.76
CA ALA A 84 0.91 12.34 -19.01
C ALA A 84 1.11 13.55 -19.94
N VAL A 85 1.12 14.76 -19.39
CA VAL A 85 1.43 15.99 -20.16
C VAL A 85 2.85 15.93 -20.71
N LYS A 86 3.84 15.58 -19.86
CA LYS A 86 5.24 15.39 -20.28
C LYS A 86 5.38 14.35 -21.39
N LEU A 87 4.65 13.25 -21.31
CA LEU A 87 4.66 12.20 -22.33
C LEU A 87 4.08 12.70 -23.66
N GLY A 88 2.98 13.46 -23.62
CA GLY A 88 2.41 14.08 -24.81
C GLY A 88 3.35 15.08 -25.48
N GLU A 89 4.07 15.90 -24.70
CA GLU A 89 5.11 16.79 -25.22
C GLU A 89 6.23 16.02 -25.94
N MET A 90 6.69 14.92 -25.35
CA MET A 90 7.72 14.08 -25.96
C MET A 90 7.22 13.39 -27.24
N GLN A 91 5.98 12.90 -27.26
CA GLN A 91 5.37 12.33 -28.47
C GLN A 91 5.31 13.35 -29.60
N ALA A 92 4.90 14.59 -29.31
CA ALA A 92 4.86 15.66 -30.30
C ALA A 92 6.26 16.00 -30.84
N GLN A 93 7.28 15.99 -29.99
CA GLN A 93 8.67 16.19 -30.40
C GLN A 93 9.18 15.06 -31.29
N LEU A 94 8.87 13.80 -30.95
CA LEU A 94 9.20 12.64 -31.77
C LEU A 94 8.54 12.71 -33.15
N THR A 95 7.25 13.00 -33.23
CA THR A 95 6.54 13.15 -34.52
C THR A 95 7.17 14.24 -35.39
N ARG A 96 7.64 15.34 -34.77
CA ARG A 96 8.36 16.40 -35.50
C ARG A 96 9.73 15.92 -36.00
N LEU A 97 10.42 15.10 -35.22
CA LEU A 97 11.71 14.53 -35.57
C LEU A 97 11.58 13.51 -36.71
N ASP A 98 10.54 12.67 -36.69
CA ASP A 98 10.23 11.71 -37.76
C ASP A 98 9.99 12.44 -39.09
N ALA A 99 9.23 13.54 -39.07
CA ALA A 99 8.99 14.35 -40.26
C ALA A 99 10.27 15.01 -40.82
N LEU A 100 11.22 15.37 -39.95
CA LEU A 100 12.54 15.87 -40.37
C LEU A 100 13.41 14.73 -40.93
N GLY A 101 13.36 13.55 -40.32
CA GLY A 101 14.05 12.34 -40.77
C GLY A 101 13.58 11.89 -42.16
N GLU A 102 12.27 11.95 -42.42
CA GLU A 102 11.70 11.60 -43.72
C GLU A 102 12.11 12.59 -44.83
N ARG A 103 12.19 13.89 -44.51
CA ARG A 103 12.73 14.90 -45.44
C ARG A 103 14.21 14.69 -45.74
N LEU A 104 15.03 14.38 -44.74
CA LEU A 104 16.45 14.09 -44.93
C LEU A 104 16.68 12.80 -45.72
N ALA A 105 15.93 11.74 -45.42
CA ALA A 105 15.98 10.48 -46.17
C ALA A 105 15.55 10.66 -47.64
N SER A 106 14.55 11.51 -47.91
CA SER A 106 14.13 11.85 -49.28
C SER A 106 15.22 12.58 -50.08
N LEU A 107 16.03 13.42 -49.42
CA LEU A 107 17.16 14.13 -50.03
C LEU A 107 18.38 13.22 -50.24
N ALA A 108 18.57 12.21 -49.38
CA ALA A 108 19.66 11.23 -49.45
C ALA A 108 19.35 10.03 -50.37
N GLY A 109 18.14 9.93 -50.95
CA GLY A 109 17.76 8.87 -51.88
C GLY A 109 17.50 7.49 -51.24
N VAL A 110 17.47 7.39 -49.91
CA VAL A 110 17.22 6.15 -49.18
C VAL A 110 15.72 5.98 -48.94
N ARG A 111 15.08 5.14 -49.76
CA ARG A 111 13.61 5.01 -49.85
C ARG A 111 12.98 4.06 -48.81
N ASP A 112 13.75 3.56 -47.84
CA ASP A 112 13.28 2.46 -46.97
C ASP A 112 13.36 2.74 -45.46
N VAL A 113 13.43 4.00 -45.04
CA VAL A 113 13.28 4.36 -43.62
C VAL A 113 11.79 4.58 -43.34
N ARG A 114 11.06 3.50 -43.05
CA ARG A 114 9.66 3.59 -42.60
C ARG A 114 9.61 4.14 -41.17
N LEU A 115 9.71 5.47 -41.03
CA LEU A 115 9.57 6.21 -39.76
C LEU A 115 8.09 6.48 -39.40
N SER A 116 7.15 6.19 -40.30
CA SER A 116 5.71 6.26 -40.00
C SER A 116 5.24 5.00 -39.27
N GLU A 117 5.55 4.89 -37.98
CA GLU A 117 4.70 4.12 -37.07
C GLU A 117 3.67 5.10 -36.51
N ALA A 118 2.37 4.80 -36.68
CA ALA A 118 1.30 5.70 -36.25
C ALA A 118 1.50 6.06 -34.76
N PRO A 119 1.44 7.35 -34.37
CA PRO A 119 1.64 7.75 -32.99
C PRO A 119 0.70 6.94 -32.10
N GLY A 120 1.24 6.30 -31.07
CA GLY A 120 0.43 5.59 -30.08
C GLY A 120 -0.51 6.58 -29.40
N ILE A 121 -1.77 6.63 -29.84
CA ILE A 121 -2.81 7.46 -29.25
C ILE A 121 -3.05 6.90 -27.85
N GLY A 122 -2.51 7.59 -26.84
CA GLY A 122 -2.81 7.28 -25.45
C GLY A 122 -4.32 7.35 -25.21
N GLY A 123 -4.87 6.30 -24.61
CA GLY A 123 -6.29 6.13 -24.38
C GLY A 123 -6.56 4.69 -23.94
N ALA A 124 -7.74 4.43 -23.39
CA ALA A 124 -8.15 3.05 -23.15
C ALA A 124 -8.06 2.30 -24.50
N ALA A 125 -7.20 1.28 -24.56
CA ALA A 125 -7.10 0.44 -25.74
C ALA A 125 -8.51 -0.04 -26.14
N PRO A 126 -8.78 -0.23 -27.44
CA PRO A 126 -10.04 -0.82 -27.87
C PRO A 126 -10.35 -2.03 -26.99
N THR A 127 -11.57 -2.10 -26.47
CA THR A 127 -12.09 -3.14 -25.54
C THR A 127 -12.00 -4.57 -26.07
N LEU A 128 -11.31 -4.79 -27.19
CA LEU A 128 -10.94 -6.07 -27.77
C LEU A 128 -9.78 -6.76 -27.04
N MET A 129 -8.99 -6.03 -26.25
CA MET A 129 -7.96 -6.65 -25.41
C MET A 129 -8.50 -6.85 -23.98
N PRO A 130 -8.43 -8.07 -23.42
CA PRO A 130 -8.76 -8.30 -22.02
C PRO A 130 -7.99 -7.34 -21.11
N PRO A 131 -8.58 -6.85 -20.01
CA PRO A 131 -7.90 -5.97 -19.06
C PRO A 131 -6.63 -6.67 -18.57
N GLN A 132 -5.47 -6.18 -19.04
CA GLN A 132 -4.18 -6.67 -18.57
C GLN A 132 -3.91 -6.01 -17.23
N ASN A 133 -4.18 -6.73 -16.14
CA ASN A 133 -3.73 -6.38 -14.81
C ASN A 133 -2.20 -6.53 -14.74
N LEU A 134 -1.48 -5.60 -15.36
CA LEU A 134 -0.02 -5.57 -15.31
C LEU A 134 0.40 -5.21 -13.89
N SER A 135 1.20 -6.09 -13.26
CA SER A 135 1.90 -5.76 -12.03
C SER A 135 2.92 -4.66 -12.32
N LEU A 136 3.27 -3.88 -11.29
CA LEU A 136 4.37 -2.90 -11.34
C LEU A 136 5.67 -3.52 -11.87
N GLY A 137 5.91 -4.81 -11.56
CA GLY A 137 7.05 -5.57 -12.08
C GLY A 137 6.97 -5.83 -13.59
N ASP A 138 5.81 -6.21 -14.10
CA ASP A 138 5.59 -6.50 -15.52
C ASP A 138 5.71 -5.23 -16.37
N PHE A 139 5.25 -4.11 -15.83
CA PHE A 139 5.42 -2.80 -16.46
C PHE A 139 6.89 -2.41 -16.59
N SER A 140 7.69 -2.61 -15.53
CA SER A 140 9.13 -2.34 -15.57
C SER A 140 9.86 -3.22 -16.59
N GLN A 141 9.43 -4.47 -16.77
CA GLN A 141 10.01 -5.36 -17.78
C GLN A 141 9.69 -4.89 -19.20
N LYS A 142 8.45 -4.46 -19.47
CA LYS A 142 8.07 -3.91 -20.78
C LYS A 142 8.81 -2.62 -21.11
N LEU A 143 9.08 -1.77 -20.12
CA LEU A 143 9.91 -0.58 -20.31
C LEU A 143 11.36 -0.93 -20.66
N LEU A 144 11.92 -1.95 -20.01
CA LEU A 144 13.28 -2.41 -20.28
C LEU A 144 13.41 -3.02 -21.69
N GLU A 145 12.36 -3.66 -22.16
CA GLU A 145 12.30 -4.20 -23.52
C GLU A 145 12.19 -3.08 -24.57
N LEU A 146 11.36 -2.07 -24.29
CA LEU A 146 11.25 -0.90 -25.16
C LEU A 146 12.57 -0.11 -25.23
N SER A 147 13.28 0.06 -24.12
CA SER A 147 14.57 0.75 -24.13
C SER A 147 15.62 0.01 -24.97
N ARG A 148 15.64 -1.33 -24.89
CA ARG A 148 16.51 -2.15 -25.75
C ARG A 148 16.16 -2.03 -27.22
N GLN A 149 14.88 -1.97 -27.57
CA GLN A 149 14.47 -1.79 -28.96
C GLN A 149 14.89 -0.42 -29.50
N LEU A 150 14.85 0.63 -28.68
CA LEU A 150 15.30 1.97 -29.05
C LEU A 150 16.83 2.01 -29.26
N GLU A 151 17.61 1.40 -28.36
CA GLU A 151 19.07 1.30 -28.49
C GLU A 151 19.46 0.62 -29.81
N ASN A 152 18.86 -0.53 -30.12
CA ASN A 152 19.13 -1.27 -31.35
C ASN A 152 18.78 -0.46 -32.61
N ARG A 153 17.71 0.33 -32.56
CA ARG A 153 17.32 1.20 -33.68
C ARG A 153 18.31 2.35 -33.85
N ASN A 154 18.82 2.92 -32.75
CA ASN A 154 19.83 3.98 -32.79
C ASN A 154 21.15 3.49 -33.40
N ASP A 155 21.59 2.30 -32.99
CA ASP A 155 22.80 1.67 -33.55
C ASP A 155 22.65 1.43 -35.07
N MET A 156 21.49 0.96 -35.51
CA MET A 156 21.20 0.77 -36.93
C MET A 156 21.25 2.09 -37.71
N LEU A 157 20.73 3.17 -37.13
CA LEU A 157 20.80 4.51 -37.72
C LEU A 157 22.25 5.03 -37.79
N GLY A 158 23.07 4.79 -36.78
CA GLY A 158 24.49 5.15 -36.80
C GLY A 158 25.29 4.40 -37.87
N VAL A 159 24.98 3.13 -38.12
CA VAL A 159 25.60 2.37 -39.23
C VAL A 159 25.18 2.93 -40.58
N LEU A 160 23.90 3.30 -40.74
CA LEU A 160 23.41 3.94 -41.97
C LEU A 160 24.04 5.32 -42.19
N GLU A 161 24.23 6.11 -41.13
CA GLU A 161 24.94 7.39 -41.18
C GLU A 161 26.39 7.21 -41.66
N SER A 162 27.10 6.23 -41.10
CA SER A 162 28.47 5.90 -41.50
C SER A 162 28.57 5.50 -42.98
N GLN A 163 27.64 4.66 -43.47
CA GLN A 163 27.60 4.25 -44.88
C GLN A 163 27.27 5.41 -45.83
N LEU A 164 26.34 6.29 -45.45
CA LEU A 164 26.03 7.49 -46.22
C LEU A 164 27.21 8.47 -46.28
N PHE A 165 27.95 8.62 -45.18
CA PHE A 165 29.16 9.45 -45.15
C PHE A 165 30.25 8.87 -46.06
N GLU A 166 30.42 7.54 -46.07
CA GLU A 166 31.40 6.86 -46.93
C GLU A 166 31.05 6.97 -48.43
N GLN A 167 29.76 6.95 -48.78
CA GLN A 167 29.29 7.21 -50.15
C GLN A 167 29.40 8.70 -50.56
N ALA A 168 29.23 9.63 -49.63
CA ALA A 168 29.32 11.07 -49.92
C ALA A 168 30.77 11.58 -50.07
N VAL A 169 31.75 10.85 -49.53
CA VAL A 169 33.18 11.20 -49.60
C VAL A 169 33.88 10.57 -50.83
N LYS A 170 33.21 9.70 -51.59
CA LYS A 170 33.70 9.09 -52.83
C LYS A 170 33.13 9.77 -54.07
#